data_AF-X1QUV7-F1
#
_entry.id   AF-X1QUV7-F1
#
_cell.length_a   1.000
_cell.length_b   1.000
_cell.length_c   1.000
_cell.angle_alpha   90.00
_cell.angle_beta   90.00
_cell.angle_gamma   90.00
#
_symmetry.space_group_name_H-M   'P 1'
#
loop_
_entity.id
_entity.type
_entity.pdbx_description
1 polymer ?
#
loop_
_entity_poly.entity_id
_entity_poly.type
_entity_poly.pdbx_seq_one_letter_code
_entity_poly.pdbx_strand_id
1 'polypeptide(L)'
;MKSFKPDVVVHLAWLVDWRDSNQHPYKHFYTDLVGTLNVLHVSMLHKVKRFIFMNSSQSFGSICAVFEEDTFKPENVYAHAKVCAVHMIEQYMQYKSLPATIFTSWEVFGEGAPEQTIVRRLVRLALKDEPIPLFCEGKQIFDLK
;
A
#
# COMPACT_ATOMS: atom_id res chain seq x y z
N MET A 1 23.78 16.17 -14.62
CA MET A 1 23.26 15.14 -13.70
C MET A 1 24.02 13.85 -13.94
N LYS A 2 24.59 13.19 -12.92
CA LYS A 2 25.12 11.83 -13.08
C LYS A 2 23.98 10.92 -13.54
N SER A 3 24.23 10.01 -14.47
CA SER A 3 23.23 9.02 -14.90
C SER A 3 22.97 8.04 -13.75
N PHE A 4 21.90 8.27 -12.99
CA PHE A 4 21.45 7.33 -11.97
C PHE A 4 20.78 6.14 -12.65
N LYS A 5 21.29 4.92 -12.40
CA LYS A 5 20.78 3.68 -12.97
C LYS A 5 20.55 2.69 -11.82
N PRO A 6 19.34 2.64 -11.24
CA PRO A 6 19.07 1.80 -10.08
C PRO A 6 19.09 0.32 -10.46
N ASP A 7 19.71 -0.50 -9.63
CA ASP A 7 19.61 -1.96 -9.71
C ASP A 7 18.26 -2.47 -9.18
N VAL A 8 17.71 -1.78 -8.18
CA VAL A 8 16.47 -2.15 -7.48
C VAL A 8 15.59 -0.91 -7.32
N VAL A 9 14.29 -1.08 -7.52
CA VAL A 9 13.27 -0.07 -7.21
C VAL A 9 12.39 -0.60 -6.10
N VAL A 10 12.24 0.18 -5.02
CA VAL A 10 11.31 -0.10 -3.92
C VAL A 10 10.20 0.94 -3.98
N HIS A 11 9.05 0.55 -4.50
CA HIS A 11 7.94 1.46 -4.79
C HIS A 11 6.98 1.57 -3.61
N LEU A 12 7.22 2.57 -2.75
CA LEU A 12 6.42 2.86 -1.54
C LEU A 12 5.53 4.10 -1.69
N ALA A 13 5.66 4.86 -2.78
CA ALA A 13 4.99 6.15 -2.96
C ALA A 13 3.50 5.96 -3.30
N TRP A 14 2.64 6.24 -2.32
CA TRP A 14 1.18 6.09 -2.41
C TRP A 14 0.45 7.14 -1.55
N LEU A 15 -0.77 7.51 -1.94
CA LEU A 15 -1.70 8.20 -1.06
C LEU A 15 -2.40 7.16 -0.17
N VAL A 16 -2.19 7.24 1.15
CA VAL A 16 -2.59 6.17 2.10
C VAL A 16 -3.95 6.40 2.78
N ASP A 17 -4.57 7.56 2.58
CA ASP A 17 -5.85 7.89 3.21
C ASP A 17 -7.01 7.32 2.40
N TRP A 18 -7.57 6.19 2.85
CA TRP A 18 -8.69 5.54 2.19
C TRP A 18 -9.97 6.39 2.20
N ARG A 19 -10.17 7.28 3.18
CA ARG A 19 -11.33 8.17 3.21
C ARG A 19 -11.20 9.25 2.15
N ASP A 20 -10.01 9.84 2.04
CA ASP A 20 -9.67 10.78 0.95
C ASP A 20 -9.83 10.10 -0.41
N SER A 21 -9.50 8.81 -0.53
CA SER A 21 -9.61 8.07 -1.78
C SER A 21 -11.03 7.98 -2.32
N ASN A 22 -12.02 7.86 -1.43
CA ASN A 22 -13.43 7.82 -1.82
C ASN A 22 -13.95 9.20 -2.22
N GLN A 23 -13.42 10.27 -1.61
CA GLN A 23 -13.83 11.65 -1.92
C GLN A 23 -13.14 12.20 -3.18
N HIS A 24 -11.89 11.80 -3.41
CA HIS A 24 -11.04 12.29 -4.49
C HIS A 24 -10.49 11.13 -5.35
N PRO A 25 -11.35 10.29 -5.95
CA PRO A 25 -10.92 9.06 -6.61
C PRO A 25 -9.97 9.31 -7.78
N TYR A 26 -10.17 10.38 -8.55
CA TYR A 26 -9.26 10.73 -9.66
C TYR A 26 -7.85 11.07 -9.18
N LYS A 27 -7.72 11.81 -8.07
CA LYS A 27 -6.42 12.16 -7.49
C LYS A 27 -5.63 10.90 -7.11
N HIS A 28 -6.30 9.95 -6.46
CA HIS A 28 -5.71 8.66 -6.08
C HIS A 28 -5.39 7.82 -7.31
N PHE A 29 -6.30 7.75 -8.30
CA PHE A 29 -6.06 7.02 -9.55
C PHE A 29 -4.82 7.54 -10.30
N TYR A 30 -4.70 8.86 -10.50
CA TYR A 30 -3.55 9.44 -11.20
C TYR A 30 -2.26 9.29 -10.41
N THR A 31 -2.30 9.50 -9.09
CA THR A 31 -1.09 9.41 -8.27
C THR A 31 -0.62 7.97 -8.13
N ASP A 32 -1.53 7.07 -7.76
CA ASP A 32 -1.18 5.73 -7.36
C ASP A 32 -1.12 4.78 -8.55
N LEU A 33 -2.14 4.72 -9.41
CA LEU A 33 -2.15 3.77 -10.53
C LEU A 33 -1.30 4.25 -11.69
N VAL A 34 -1.54 5.47 -12.18
CA VAL A 34 -0.75 6.01 -13.30
C VAL A 34 0.70 6.22 -12.86
N GLY A 35 0.94 6.70 -11.64
CA GLY A 35 2.28 6.78 -11.06
C GLY A 35 2.97 5.42 -10.98
N THR A 36 2.30 4.38 -10.48
CA THR A 36 2.86 3.02 -10.44
C THR A 36 3.18 2.49 -11.84
N LEU A 37 2.30 2.69 -12.81
CA LEU A 37 2.54 2.29 -14.20
C LEU A 37 3.78 2.98 -14.78
N ASN A 38 3.96 4.27 -14.51
CA ASN A 38 5.13 5.02 -14.97
C ASN A 38 6.43 4.44 -14.39
N VAL A 39 6.48 4.19 -13.08
CA VAL A 39 7.67 3.63 -12.43
C VAL A 39 7.94 2.20 -12.94
N LEU A 40 6.91 1.37 -13.11
CA LEU A 40 7.03 0.04 -13.69
C LEU A 40 7.58 0.07 -15.12
N HIS A 41 7.01 0.94 -15.95
CA HIS A 41 7.42 1.06 -17.35
C HIS A 41 8.87 1.50 -17.48
N VAL A 42 9.27 2.53 -16.73
CA VAL A 42 10.66 3.00 -16.70
C VAL A 42 11.59 1.92 -16.15
N SER A 43 11.19 1.20 -15.09
CA SER A 43 11.99 0.10 -14.51
C SER A 43 12.27 -1.00 -15.55
N MET A 44 11.26 -1.34 -16.35
CA MET A 44 11.38 -2.29 -17.45
C MET A 44 12.34 -1.78 -18.54
N LEU A 45 12.16 -0.53 -19.01
CA LEU A 45 13.01 0.07 -20.06
C LEU A 45 14.49 0.11 -19.64
N HIS A 46 14.74 0.39 -18.36
CA HIS A 46 16.10 0.46 -17.82
C HIS A 46 16.66 -0.89 -17.33
N LYS A 47 15.91 -1.98 -17.49
CA LYS A 47 16.29 -3.34 -17.08
C LYS A 47 16.70 -3.41 -15.60
N VAL A 48 15.89 -2.78 -14.75
CA VAL A 48 16.03 -2.90 -13.29
C VAL A 48 16.02 -4.38 -12.91
N LYS A 49 16.94 -4.79 -12.02
CA LYS A 49 17.11 -6.21 -11.64
C LYS A 49 15.98 -6.69 -10.72
N ARG A 50 15.36 -5.79 -9.96
CA ARG A 50 14.21 -6.10 -9.10
C ARG A 50 13.31 -4.90 -8.84
N PHE A 51 12.00 -5.12 -8.97
CA PHE A 51 10.96 -4.18 -8.56
C PHE A 51 10.24 -4.70 -7.31
N ILE A 52 10.23 -3.94 -6.22
CA ILE A 52 9.58 -4.34 -4.97
C ILE A 52 8.37 -3.43 -4.75
N PHE A 53 7.21 -4.05 -4.53
CA PHE A 53 5.95 -3.35 -4.33
C PHE A 53 5.31 -3.74 -2.99
N MET A 54 4.87 -2.73 -2.26
CA MET A 54 4.12 -2.92 -1.01
C MET A 54 2.61 -2.89 -1.30
N ASN A 55 1.98 -4.05 -1.28
CA ASN A 55 0.53 -4.21 -1.22
C ASN A 55 0.03 -4.01 0.23
N SER A 56 -1.29 -3.89 0.41
CA SER A 56 -1.94 -3.72 1.72
C SER A 56 -2.92 -4.85 1.99
N SER A 57 -3.05 -5.26 3.25
CA SER A 57 -4.10 -6.20 3.67
C SER A 57 -5.52 -5.72 3.33
N GLN A 58 -5.75 -4.41 3.15
CA GLN A 58 -7.03 -3.88 2.70
C GLN A 58 -7.47 -4.38 1.31
N SER A 59 -6.54 -4.89 0.49
CA SER A 59 -6.85 -5.53 -0.79
C SER A 59 -7.73 -6.78 -0.64
N PHE A 60 -7.79 -7.36 0.55
CA PHE A 60 -8.56 -8.56 0.87
C PHE A 60 -9.83 -8.28 1.67
N GLY A 61 -10.15 -7.01 1.89
CA GLY A 61 -11.34 -6.58 2.62
C GLY A 61 -11.25 -6.81 4.12
N SER A 62 -12.40 -6.83 4.78
CA SER A 62 -12.50 -6.98 6.24
C SER A 62 -12.33 -8.45 6.68
N ILE A 63 -11.10 -8.97 6.67
CA ILE A 63 -10.76 -10.33 7.13
C ILE A 63 -9.71 -10.35 8.24
N CYS A 64 -9.83 -11.30 9.18
CA CYS A 64 -8.97 -11.40 10.36
C CYS A 64 -7.56 -11.96 10.08
N ALA A 65 -7.40 -12.68 8.98
CA ALA A 65 -6.14 -13.24 8.51
C ALA A 65 -6.18 -13.28 6.98
N VAL A 66 -5.04 -12.99 6.37
CA VAL A 66 -4.82 -13.00 4.91
C VAL A 66 -3.68 -13.97 4.64
N PHE A 67 -3.92 -14.90 3.73
CA PHE A 67 -2.91 -15.74 3.09
C PHE A 67 -2.70 -15.30 1.64
N GLU A 68 -1.58 -15.66 1.03
CA GLU A 68 -1.26 -15.23 -0.34
C GLU A 68 -2.26 -15.77 -1.37
N GLU A 69 -2.91 -16.89 -1.06
CA GLU A 69 -3.91 -17.54 -1.91
C GLU A 69 -5.32 -16.96 -1.75
N ASP A 70 -5.53 -16.04 -0.79
CA ASP A 70 -6.83 -15.45 -0.57
C ASP A 70 -7.27 -14.58 -1.74
N THR A 71 -8.57 -14.58 -2.02
CA THR A 71 -9.14 -13.76 -3.09
C THR A 71 -9.20 -12.30 -2.67
N PHE A 72 -8.73 -11.41 -3.55
CA PHE A 72 -8.92 -9.97 -3.38
C PHE A 72 -10.40 -9.60 -3.26
N LYS A 73 -10.71 -8.81 -2.22
CA LYS A 73 -12.05 -8.27 -1.95
C LYS A 73 -11.94 -6.81 -1.50
N PRO A 74 -11.40 -5.92 -2.34
CA PRO A 74 -11.22 -4.52 -2.00
C PRO A 74 -12.57 -3.83 -1.70
N GLU A 75 -12.61 -3.01 -0.66
CA GLU A 75 -13.85 -2.34 -0.17
C GLU A 75 -13.83 -0.81 -0.37
N ASN A 76 -12.73 -0.25 -0.88
CA ASN A 76 -12.57 1.19 -1.10
C ASN A 76 -11.64 1.48 -2.30
N VAL A 77 -11.63 2.73 -2.76
CA VAL A 77 -10.88 3.15 -3.96
C VAL A 77 -9.38 2.87 -3.83
N TYR A 78 -8.79 3.15 -2.67
CA TYR A 78 -7.38 2.85 -2.37
C TYR A 78 -7.08 1.34 -2.51
N ALA A 79 -7.90 0.47 -1.93
CA ALA A 79 -7.74 -0.98 -2.03
C ALA A 79 -7.89 -1.49 -3.47
N HIS A 80 -8.87 -0.95 -4.22
CA HIS A 80 -9.02 -1.27 -5.64
C HIS A 80 -7.78 -0.87 -6.45
N ALA A 81 -7.21 0.32 -6.18
CA ALA A 81 -5.98 0.76 -6.82
C ALA A 81 -4.80 -0.17 -6.49
N LYS A 82 -4.65 -0.63 -5.24
CA LYS A 82 -3.62 -1.60 -4.87
C LYS A 82 -3.75 -2.91 -5.63
N VAL A 83 -4.96 -3.47 -5.72
CA VAL A 83 -5.23 -4.71 -6.47
C VAL A 83 -4.92 -4.54 -7.96
N CYS A 84 -5.35 -3.42 -8.57
CA CYS A 84 -5.02 -3.13 -9.96
C CYS A 84 -3.50 -3.02 -10.16
N ALA A 85 -2.75 -2.43 -9.23
CA ALA A 85 -1.30 -2.38 -9.28
C ALA A 85 -0.66 -3.77 -9.21
N VAL A 86 -1.15 -4.66 -8.34
CA VAL A 86 -0.69 -6.07 -8.28
C VAL A 86 -0.84 -6.74 -9.65
N HIS A 87 -2.01 -6.66 -10.26
CA HIS A 87 -2.24 -7.26 -11.58
C HIS A 87 -1.37 -6.64 -12.67
N MET A 88 -1.13 -5.32 -12.65
CA MET A 88 -0.19 -4.69 -13.58
C MET A 88 1.23 -5.24 -13.40
N ILE A 89 1.69 -5.42 -12.16
CA ILE A 89 3.03 -5.94 -11.87
C ILE A 89 3.15 -7.39 -12.37
N GLU A 90 2.16 -8.23 -12.09
CA GLU A 90 2.10 -9.62 -12.57
C GLU A 90 2.20 -9.69 -14.11
N GLN A 91 1.49 -8.81 -14.81
CA GLN A 91 1.59 -8.71 -16.28
C GLN A 91 3.00 -8.31 -16.74
N TYR A 92 3.67 -7.38 -16.04
CA TYR A 92 5.05 -6.99 -16.35
C TYR A 92 6.05 -8.12 -16.06
N MET A 93 5.82 -8.92 -15.02
CA MET A 93 6.63 -10.11 -14.74
C MET A 93 6.50 -11.13 -15.89
N GLN A 94 5.26 -11.43 -16.29
CA GLN A 94 4.96 -12.45 -17.30
C GLN A 94 5.41 -12.05 -18.71
N TYR A 95 5.05 -10.85 -19.16
CA TYR A 95 5.22 -10.46 -20.58
C TYR A 95 6.42 -9.57 -20.84
N LYS A 96 6.98 -8.92 -19.81
CA LYS A 96 8.05 -7.92 -19.95
C LYS A 96 9.34 -8.29 -19.22
N SER A 97 9.41 -9.49 -18.64
CA SER A 97 10.60 -10.03 -17.97
C SER A 97 11.18 -9.09 -16.90
N LEU A 98 10.33 -8.30 -16.23
CA LEU A 98 10.74 -7.46 -15.09
C LEU A 98 10.56 -8.27 -13.81
N PRO A 99 11.65 -8.72 -13.14
CA PRO A 99 11.51 -9.48 -11.90
C PRO A 99 10.93 -8.56 -10.82
N ALA A 100 9.83 -8.99 -10.21
CA ALA A 100 9.19 -8.22 -9.15
C ALA A 100 8.86 -9.08 -7.92
N THR A 101 8.76 -8.42 -6.78
CA THR A 101 8.30 -9.00 -5.51
C THR A 101 7.19 -8.12 -4.97
N ILE A 102 6.05 -8.73 -4.70
CA ILE A 102 4.90 -8.10 -4.08
C ILE A 102 4.83 -8.65 -2.66
N PHE A 103 4.75 -7.79 -1.66
CA PHE A 103 4.51 -8.20 -0.29
C PHE A 103 3.29 -7.46 0.26
N THR A 104 2.49 -8.13 1.07
CA THR A 104 1.28 -7.56 1.68
C THR A 104 1.61 -7.11 3.10
N SER A 105 1.53 -5.81 3.36
CA SER A 105 1.75 -5.25 4.70
C SER A 105 0.46 -5.19 5.51
N TRP A 106 0.58 -5.46 6.81
CA TRP A 106 -0.44 -5.22 7.83
C TRP A 106 -0.04 -4.00 8.66
N GLU A 107 -0.98 -3.08 8.87
CA GLU A 107 -0.88 -1.90 9.75
C GLU A 107 0.55 -1.54 10.22
N VAL A 108 1.35 -0.98 9.32
CA VAL A 108 2.74 -0.60 9.61
C VAL A 108 2.75 0.61 10.54
N PHE A 109 3.45 0.50 11.66
CA PHE A 109 3.61 1.59 12.63
C PHE A 109 5.08 1.78 13.02
N GLY A 110 5.39 2.94 13.58
CA GLY A 110 6.74 3.31 13.99
C GLY A 110 7.01 4.79 13.85
N GLU A 111 8.27 5.17 13.97
CA GLU A 111 8.72 6.53 13.73
C GLU A 111 8.35 6.98 12.30
N GLY A 112 7.81 8.20 12.17
CA GLY A 112 7.38 8.74 10.88
C GLY A 112 6.02 8.25 10.37
N ALA A 113 5.36 7.28 11.03
CA ALA A 113 4.01 6.85 10.67
C ALA A 113 3.03 8.03 10.73
N PRO A 114 2.07 8.22 9.80
CA PRO A 114 1.15 9.37 9.83
C PRO A 114 0.32 9.46 11.13
N GLU A 115 -0.09 10.66 11.55
CA GLU A 115 -0.85 10.87 12.82
C GLU A 115 -2.19 10.12 12.84
N GLN A 116 -2.79 9.90 11.67
CA GLN A 116 -4.06 9.21 11.49
C GLN A 116 -3.98 7.69 11.67
N THR A 117 -2.78 7.08 11.71
CA THR A 117 -2.65 5.63 11.94
C THR A 117 -3.07 5.29 13.36
N ILE A 118 -3.67 4.11 13.55
CA ILE A 118 -4.30 3.75 14.82
C ILE A 118 -3.30 3.77 15.97
N VAL A 119 -2.13 3.14 15.81
CA VAL A 119 -1.11 3.07 16.86
C VAL A 119 -0.59 4.46 17.23
N ARG A 120 -0.21 5.28 16.24
CA ARG A 120 0.30 6.64 16.51
C ARG A 120 -0.76 7.52 17.16
N ARG A 121 -2.01 7.44 16.70
CA ARG A 121 -3.13 8.19 17.28
C ARG A 121 -3.38 7.80 18.73
N LEU A 122 -3.40 6.51 19.04
CA LEU A 122 -3.62 6.00 20.40
C LEU A 122 -2.51 6.46 21.35
N VAL A 123 -1.24 6.28 20.97
CA VAL A 123 -0.09 6.72 21.78
C VAL A 123 -0.15 8.22 22.01
N ARG A 124 -0.45 9.02 20.99
CA ARG A 124 -0.55 10.48 21.10
C ARG A 124 -1.67 10.91 22.06
N LEU A 125 -2.85 10.29 21.98
CA LEU A 125 -3.97 10.58 22.87
C LEU A 125 -3.63 10.24 24.32
N ALA A 126 -3.04 9.06 24.54
CA ALA A 126 -2.60 8.62 25.86
C ALA A 126 -1.55 9.56 26.47
N LEU A 127 -0.56 10.00 25.69
CA LEU A 127 0.48 10.94 26.16
C LEU A 127 -0.06 12.34 26.50
N LYS A 128 -1.25 12.70 26.01
CA LYS A 128 -1.89 13.99 26.26
C LYS A 128 -3.02 13.92 27.29
N ASP A 129 -3.26 12.76 27.89
CA ASP A 129 -4.43 12.49 28.74
C ASP A 129 -5.77 12.86 28.05
N GLU A 130 -5.83 12.70 26.71
CA GLU A 130 -7.04 12.94 25.92
C GLU A 130 -7.90 11.67 25.85
N PRO A 131 -9.24 11.77 25.81
CA PRO A 131 -10.12 10.62 25.67
C PRO A 131 -9.81 9.78 24.43
N ILE A 132 -9.65 8.46 24.62
CA ILE A 132 -9.41 7.51 23.54
C ILE A 132 -10.77 7.05 22.98
N PRO A 133 -11.12 7.41 21.73
CA PRO A 133 -12.37 6.97 21.14
C PRO A 133 -12.29 5.48 20.79
N LEU A 134 -13.24 4.70 21.32
CA LEU A 134 -13.38 3.29 21.00
C LEU A 134 -14.30 3.14 19.78
N PHE A 135 -13.77 2.56 18.71
CA PHE A 135 -14.56 2.20 17.53
C PHE A 135 -14.90 0.71 17.59
N CYS A 136 -16.04 0.34 16.99
CA CYS A 136 -16.44 -1.07 16.85
C CYS A 136 -16.39 -1.87 18.17
N GLU A 137 -16.74 -1.24 19.29
CA GLU A 137 -16.70 -1.85 20.63
C GLU A 137 -15.34 -2.45 21.03
N GLY A 138 -14.25 -2.07 20.37
CA GLY A 138 -12.91 -2.62 20.64
C GLY A 138 -12.69 -4.06 20.16
N LYS A 139 -13.59 -4.59 19.32
CA LYS A 139 -13.50 -5.97 18.79
C LYS A 139 -12.59 -6.12 17.58
N GLN A 140 -11.99 -5.02 17.09
CA GLN A 140 -11.08 -5.03 15.95
C GLN A 140 -9.77 -5.72 16.33
N ILE A 141 -9.31 -6.64 15.48
CA ILE A 141 -8.06 -7.37 15.65
C ILE A 141 -7.12 -6.97 14.52
N PHE A 142 -5.90 -6.56 14.87
CA PHE A 142 -4.84 -6.23 13.93
C PHE A 142 -3.64 -7.13 14.20
N ASP A 143 -3.00 -7.63 13.14
CA ASP A 143 -1.68 -8.24 13.27
C ASP A 143 -0.62 -7.14 13.23
N LEU A 144 0.07 -6.94 14.36
CA LEU A 144 1.08 -5.88 14.56
C LEU A 144 2.48 -6.47 14.82
N LYS A 145 2.68 -7.75 14.48
CA LYS A 145 3.94 -8.47 14.69
C LYS A 145 5.08 -8.00 13.79
#